data_AF-A0A4Q5LN62-F1
#
_entry.id   AF-A0A4Q5LN62-F1
#
_cell.length_a   1.000
_cell.length_b   1.000
_cell.length_c   1.000
_cell.angle_alpha   90.00
_cell.angle_beta   90.00
_cell.angle_gamma   90.00
#
_symmetry.space_group_name_H-M   'P 1'
#
loop_
_entity.id
_entity.type
_entity.pdbx_description
1 polymer ?
#
loop_
_entity_poly.entity_id
_entity_poly.type
_entity_poly.pdbx_seq_one_letter_code
_entity_poly.pdbx_strand_id
1 'polypeptide(L)'
;MKKTRNQEFENQWGQYEIGRVFFYAPAAIVEDQNLSFQARILFLIINSYCKNKGYCYAGIETLCKKMALKETMLKKYKKELKDNQIIKTSYKRDREHPSRIYIRFDTLMERYPKLPIRIPEGCRLSHKAEQRLRNARKHL
;
A
#
# COMPACT_ATOMS: atom_id res chain seq x y z
N MET A 1 -22.16 12.43 15.34
CA MET A 1 -22.17 11.00 14.92
C MET A 1 -20.74 10.48 14.85
N LYS A 2 -20.38 9.47 15.65
CA LYS A 2 -19.07 8.80 15.55
C LYS A 2 -19.05 7.99 14.25
N LYS A 3 -18.28 8.42 13.24
CA LYS A 3 -18.07 7.61 12.03
C LYS A 3 -17.45 6.28 12.45
N THR A 4 -17.99 5.17 11.94
CA THR A 4 -17.41 3.85 12.19
C THR A 4 -16.00 3.85 11.59
N ARG A 5 -15.00 3.40 12.35
CA ARG A 5 -13.57 3.44 11.97
C ARG A 5 -13.25 2.85 10.59
N ASN A 6 -14.09 1.95 10.08
CA ASN A 6 -13.95 1.36 8.73
C ASN A 6 -14.44 2.30 7.61
N GLN A 7 -15.41 3.16 7.92
CA GLN A 7 -15.96 4.16 7.01
C GLN A 7 -14.97 5.30 6.78
N GLU A 8 -14.07 5.55 7.73
CA GLU A 8 -12.93 6.45 7.55
C GLU A 8 -11.93 5.91 6.50
N PHE A 9 -11.66 4.60 6.49
CA PHE A 9 -10.80 3.97 5.49
C PHE A 9 -11.40 4.02 4.08
N GLU A 10 -12.71 3.78 3.95
CA GLU A 10 -13.41 3.86 2.65
C GLU A 10 -13.43 5.30 2.11
N ASN A 11 -13.63 6.31 2.97
CA ASN A 11 -13.59 7.72 2.57
C ASN A 11 -12.17 8.18 2.21
N GLN A 12 -11.16 7.71 2.94
CA GLN A 12 -9.76 7.92 2.60
C GLN A 12 -9.44 7.32 1.22
N TRP A 13 -9.92 6.11 0.94
CA TRP A 13 -9.74 5.44 -0.35
C TRP A 13 -10.23 6.25 -1.55
N GLY A 14 -11.42 6.86 -1.46
CA GLY A 14 -11.97 7.68 -2.54
C GLY A 14 -11.10 8.90 -2.88
N GLN A 15 -10.35 9.45 -1.91
CA GLN A 15 -9.36 10.50 -2.18
C GLN A 15 -8.07 9.95 -2.84
N TYR A 16 -7.73 8.68 -2.60
CA TYR A 16 -6.54 8.01 -3.12
C TYR A 16 -6.70 7.42 -4.53
N GLU A 17 -7.93 7.15 -4.99
CA GLU A 17 -8.24 6.80 -6.40
C GLU A 17 -8.01 7.98 -7.35
N ILE A 18 -8.23 9.21 -6.89
CA ILE A 18 -8.21 10.42 -7.72
C ILE A 18 -6.79 10.98 -7.91
N GLY A 19 -5.82 10.61 -7.07
CA GLY A 19 -4.62 11.42 -6.88
C GLY A 19 -3.28 10.71 -6.84
N ARG A 20 -2.86 9.93 -7.85
CA ARG A 20 -1.45 9.54 -8.12
C ARG A 20 -0.67 8.77 -7.02
N VAL A 21 -1.11 8.71 -5.76
CA VAL A 21 -0.37 8.16 -4.59
C VAL A 21 -0.17 6.65 -4.70
N PHE A 22 -1.09 5.95 -5.37
CA PHE A 22 -1.04 4.51 -5.56
C PHE A 22 0.23 4.00 -6.24
N PHE A 23 0.87 4.82 -7.06
CA PHE A 23 2.12 4.49 -7.76
C PHE A 23 3.38 4.90 -6.99
N TYR A 24 3.30 5.83 -6.03
CA TYR A 24 4.49 6.36 -5.33
C TYR A 24 4.87 5.53 -4.09
N ALA A 25 3.90 5.03 -3.32
CA ALA A 25 4.20 4.20 -2.14
C ALA A 25 4.82 2.81 -2.45
N PRO A 26 4.49 2.13 -3.56
CA PRO A 26 5.08 0.83 -3.89
C PRO A 26 6.60 0.83 -4.01
N ALA A 27 7.20 1.86 -4.63
CA ALA A 27 8.65 1.93 -4.80
C ALA A 27 9.38 2.07 -3.45
N ALA A 28 8.89 2.96 -2.59
CA ALA A 28 9.48 3.18 -1.28
C ALA A 28 9.41 1.94 -0.38
N ILE A 29 8.31 1.17 -0.44
CA ILE A 29 8.20 -0.11 0.29
C ILE A 29 9.19 -1.15 -0.26
N VAL A 30 9.38 -1.22 -1.58
CA VAL A 30 10.33 -2.16 -2.20
C VAL A 30 11.77 -1.90 -1.73
N GLU A 31 12.11 -0.64 -1.49
CA GLU A 31 13.44 -0.22 -1.02
C GLU A 31 13.60 -0.23 0.51
N ASP A 32 12.53 -0.44 1.29
CA ASP A 32 12.58 -0.34 2.76
C ASP A 32 13.38 -1.48 3.41
N GLN A 33 14.59 -1.16 3.86
CA GLN A 33 15.51 -2.11 4.50
C GLN A 33 15.05 -2.64 5.86
N ASN A 34 14.04 -2.04 6.48
CA ASN A 34 13.45 -2.53 7.73
C ASN A 34 12.43 -3.66 7.50
N LEU A 35 12.13 -3.98 6.23
CA LEU A 35 11.26 -5.08 5.86
C LEU A 35 12.06 -6.19 5.17
N SER A 36 11.69 -7.43 5.45
CA SER A 36 12.14 -8.59 4.69
C SER A 36 11.64 -8.51 3.25
N PHE A 37 12.43 -9.03 2.32
CA PHE A 37 12.08 -9.01 0.90
C PHE A 37 10.69 -9.62 0.64
N GLN A 38 10.37 -10.73 1.31
CA GLN A 38 9.09 -11.40 1.20
C GLN A 38 7.93 -10.56 1.77
N ALA A 39 8.15 -9.79 2.85
CA ALA A 39 7.15 -8.86 3.35
C ALA A 39 6.88 -7.70 2.36
N ARG A 40 7.93 -7.17 1.72
CA ARG A 40 7.79 -6.15 0.66
C ARG A 40 6.97 -6.66 -0.52
N ILE A 41 7.25 -7.88 -0.99
CA ILE A 41 6.48 -8.52 -2.07
C ILE A 41 5.03 -8.77 -1.64
N LEU A 42 4.80 -9.26 -0.41
CA LEU A 42 3.46 -9.46 0.12
C LEU A 42 2.66 -8.14 0.13
N PHE A 43 3.29 -7.02 0.50
CA PHE A 43 2.64 -5.72 0.43
C PHE A 43 2.19 -5.36 -0.98
N LEU A 44 3.05 -5.54 -2.00
CA LEU A 44 2.69 -5.27 -3.39
C LEU A 44 1.47 -6.09 -3.84
N ILE A 45 1.44 -7.37 -3.46
CA ILE A 45 0.31 -8.26 -3.74
C ILE A 45 -0.95 -7.73 -3.04
N ILE A 46 -0.89 -7.45 -1.73
CA ILE A 46 -2.01 -6.88 -0.96
C ILE A 46 -2.52 -5.60 -1.62
N ASN A 47 -1.63 -4.69 -1.99
CA ASN A 47 -1.95 -3.43 -2.65
C ASN A 47 -2.68 -3.64 -3.98
N SER A 48 -2.25 -4.61 -4.79
CA SER A 48 -2.94 -4.95 -6.04
C SER A 48 -4.38 -5.43 -5.81
N TYR A 49 -4.63 -6.11 -4.69
CA TYR A 49 -5.94 -6.60 -4.29
C TYR A 49 -6.80 -5.54 -3.56
N CYS A 50 -6.24 -4.39 -3.17
CA CYS A 50 -7.01 -3.33 -2.54
C CYS A 50 -7.77 -2.46 -3.57
N LYS A 51 -7.36 -2.49 -4.85
CA LYS A 51 -7.73 -1.54 -5.92
C LYS A 51 -9.22 -1.16 -5.99
N ASN A 52 -10.13 -2.10 -5.78
CA ASN A 52 -11.56 -1.87 -6.01
C ASN A 52 -12.38 -1.63 -4.73
N LYS A 53 -11.82 -1.86 -3.54
CA LYS A 53 -12.62 -1.92 -2.29
C LYS A 53 -12.00 -1.17 -1.11
N GLY A 54 -10.81 -0.61 -1.25
CA GLY A 54 -10.06 0.00 -0.15
C GLY A 54 -9.54 -0.97 0.91
N TYR A 55 -9.68 -2.27 0.65
CA TYR A 55 -9.13 -3.35 1.44
C TYR A 55 -8.82 -4.54 0.54
N CYS A 56 -7.84 -5.34 0.94
CA CYS A 56 -7.49 -6.56 0.25
C CYS A 56 -8.57 -7.61 0.54
N TYR A 57 -9.23 -8.05 -0.53
CA TYR A 57 -10.27 -9.07 -0.50
C TYR A 57 -9.71 -10.50 -0.66
N ALA A 58 -8.41 -10.64 -0.94
CA ALA A 58 -7.78 -11.94 -1.06
C ALA A 58 -7.67 -12.62 0.31
N GLY A 59 -8.14 -13.87 0.38
CA GLY A 59 -7.97 -14.71 1.56
C GLY A 59 -6.54 -15.20 1.73
N ILE A 60 -6.24 -15.79 2.89
CA ILE A 60 -4.93 -16.38 3.21
C ILE A 60 -4.52 -17.40 2.15
N GLU A 61 -5.42 -18.28 1.73
CA GLU A 61 -5.13 -19.31 0.72
C GLU A 61 -4.72 -18.70 -0.62
N THR A 62 -5.44 -17.67 -1.09
CA THR A 62 -5.11 -16.94 -2.32
C THR A 62 -3.72 -16.30 -2.24
N LEU A 63 -3.40 -15.67 -1.12
CA LEU A 63 -2.11 -15.02 -0.90
C LEU A 63 -0.97 -16.06 -0.84
N CYS A 64 -1.18 -17.19 -0.15
CA CYS A 64 -0.24 -18.31 -0.13
C CYS A 64 0.06 -18.83 -1.54
N LYS A 65 -0.98 -19.06 -2.34
CA LYS A 65 -0.85 -19.50 -3.74
C LYS A 65 -0.06 -18.50 -4.58
N LYS A 66 -0.35 -17.20 -4.45
CA LYS A 66 0.36 -16.14 -5.20
C LYS A 66 1.83 -16.02 -4.83
N MET A 67 2.19 -16.29 -3.58
CA MET A 67 3.58 -16.22 -3.12
C MET A 67 4.31 -17.56 -3.19
N ALA A 68 3.63 -18.66 -3.52
CA ALA A 68 4.14 -20.02 -3.37
C ALA A 68 4.69 -20.29 -1.95
N LEU A 69 3.96 -19.85 -0.92
CA LEU A 69 4.36 -19.96 0.49
C LEU A 69 3.40 -20.80 1.30
N LYS A 70 3.92 -21.42 2.36
CA LYS A 70 3.11 -22.02 3.43
C LYS A 70 2.42 -20.93 4.25
N GLU A 71 1.25 -21.26 4.79
CA GLU A 71 0.46 -20.32 5.61
C GLU A 71 1.22 -19.76 6.81
N THR A 72 2.06 -20.56 7.45
CA THR A 72 2.92 -20.13 8.57
C THR A 72 3.87 -18.99 8.16
N MET A 73 4.48 -19.10 6.99
CA MET A 73 5.37 -18.08 6.42
C MET A 73 4.59 -16.82 6.05
N LEU A 74 3.42 -16.97 5.43
CA LEU A 74 2.55 -15.83 5.12
C LEU A 74 2.13 -15.09 6.41
N LYS A 75 1.74 -15.82 7.46
CA LYS A 75 1.40 -15.24 8.78
C LYS A 75 2.57 -14.45 9.37
N LYS A 76 3.80 -14.97 9.26
CA LYS A 76 5.02 -14.26 9.69
C LYS A 76 5.16 -12.92 8.95
N TYR A 77 5.14 -12.92 7.63
CA TYR A 77 5.32 -11.68 6.85
C TYR A 77 4.14 -10.70 7.01
N LYS A 78 2.92 -11.22 7.14
CA LYS A 78 1.75 -10.41 7.49
C LYS A 78 1.90 -9.77 8.87
N LYS A 79 2.42 -10.51 9.86
CA LYS A 79 2.73 -9.97 11.19
C LYS A 79 3.80 -8.88 11.09
N GLU A 80 4.86 -9.10 10.32
CA GLU A 80 5.92 -8.11 10.10
C GLU A 80 5.39 -6.79 9.54
N LEU A 81 4.53 -6.85 8.50
CA LEU A 81 3.87 -5.66 7.95
C LEU A 81 2.94 -4.98 8.97
N LYS A 82 2.29 -5.75 9.83
CA LYS A 82 1.41 -5.22 10.89
C LYS A 82 2.22 -4.55 12.00
N ASP A 83 3.29 -5.17 12.44
CA ASP A 83 4.19 -4.67 13.49
C ASP A 83 4.89 -3.38 13.01
N ASN A 84 5.19 -3.29 11.71
CA ASN A 84 5.67 -2.07 11.05
C ASN A 84 4.58 -1.02 10.76
N GLN A 85 3.34 -1.26 11.22
CA GLN A 85 2.18 -0.39 11.03
C GLN A 85 1.83 -0.09 9.55
N ILE A 86 2.32 -0.89 8.60
CA ILE A 86 2.04 -0.74 7.17
C ILE A 86 0.64 -1.25 6.82
N ILE A 87 0.19 -2.30 7.51
CA ILE A 87 -1.15 -2.86 7.35
C ILE A 87 -1.89 -2.96 8.67
N LYS A 88 -3.22 -3.05 8.57
CA LYS A 88 -4.12 -3.36 9.67
C LYS A 88 -5.03 -4.51 9.24
N THR A 89 -5.34 -5.42 10.16
CA THR A 89 -6.33 -6.47 9.93
C THR A 89 -7.58 -6.20 10.77
N SER A 90 -8.76 -6.26 10.17
CA SER A 90 -10.03 -6.31 10.92
C SER A 90 -10.46 -7.76 11.09
N TYR A 91 -10.63 -8.20 12.33
CA TYR A 91 -11.26 -9.48 12.63
C TYR A 91 -12.75 -9.23 12.83
N LYS A 92 -13.59 -9.79 11.96
CA LYS A 92 -15.02 -9.96 12.28
C LYS A 92 -15.15 -11.30 13.01
N ARG A 93 -15.95 -11.34 14.08
CA ARG A 93 -16.15 -12.54 14.91
C ARG A 93 -16.98 -13.62 14.18
N ASP A 94 -17.70 -13.24 13.13
CA ASP A 94 -18.48 -14.18 12.32
C ASP A 94 -17.62 -14.88 11.27
N ARG A 95 -17.78 -16.22 11.21
CA ARG A 95 -17.18 -17.09 10.19
C ARG A 95 -17.59 -16.70 8.76
N GLU A 96 -18.70 -15.98 8.63
CA GLU A 96 -19.28 -15.54 7.35
C GLU A 96 -18.51 -14.39 6.69
N HIS A 97 -17.64 -13.69 7.45
CA HIS A 97 -16.88 -12.57 6.93
C HIS A 97 -15.38 -12.74 7.20
N PRO A 98 -14.58 -13.15 6.19
CA PRO A 98 -13.15 -13.34 6.38
C PRO A 98 -12.47 -12.03 6.81
N SER A 99 -11.36 -12.18 7.54
CA SER A 99 -10.56 -11.05 8.01
C SER A 99 -10.12 -10.17 6.82
N ARG A 100 -10.40 -8.87 6.89
CA ARG A 100 -10.00 -7.91 5.85
C ARG A 100 -8.66 -7.29 6.21
N ILE A 101 -7.82 -7.05 5.21
CA ILE A 101 -6.54 -6.39 5.36
C ILE A 101 -6.64 -4.99 4.74
N TYR A 102 -6.31 -3.97 5.51
CA TYR A 102 -6.30 -2.57 5.13
C TYR A 102 -4.86 -2.07 5.10
N ILE A 103 -4.53 -1.23 4.12
CA ILE A 103 -3.27 -0.51 4.08
C ILE A 103 -3.40 0.75 4.94
N ARG A 104 -2.39 1.05 5.75
CA ARG A 104 -2.32 2.22 6.62
C ARG A 104 -1.69 3.39 5.85
N PHE A 105 -2.48 4.04 5.01
CA PHE A 105 -1.99 5.16 4.18
C PHE A 105 -1.48 6.33 5.01
N ASP A 106 -2.08 6.60 6.16
CA ASP A 106 -1.61 7.55 7.16
C ASP A 106 -0.12 7.30 7.49
N THR A 107 0.19 6.08 7.92
CA THR A 107 1.56 5.69 8.27
C THR A 107 2.48 5.66 7.05
N LEU A 108 2.00 5.24 5.89
CA LEU A 108 2.81 5.23 4.67
C LEU A 108 3.24 6.64 4.26
N MET A 109 2.35 7.63 4.38
CA MET A 109 2.65 9.01 4.00
C MET A 109 3.64 9.68 4.96
N GLU A 110 3.55 9.36 6.25
CA GLU A 110 4.50 9.82 7.27
C GLU A 110 5.87 9.17 7.09
N ARG A 111 5.91 7.85 6.87
CA ARG A 111 7.14 7.05 6.79
C ARG A 111 7.85 7.17 5.46
N TYR A 112 7.11 7.30 4.37
CA TYR A 112 7.62 7.45 3.01
C TYR A 112 7.13 8.79 2.44
N PRO A 113 7.59 9.92 2.99
CA PRO A 113 7.25 11.23 2.46
C PRO A 113 7.67 11.26 0.99
N LYS A 114 6.86 11.93 0.14
CA LYS A 114 7.06 12.02 -1.32
C LYS A 114 8.56 12.09 -1.62
N LEU A 115 9.14 10.96 -2.07
CA LEU A 115 10.53 10.97 -2.45
C LEU A 115 10.65 12.04 -3.55
N PRO A 116 11.59 13.00 -3.41
CA PRO A 116 11.81 13.95 -4.49
C PRO A 116 12.04 13.11 -5.75
N ILE A 117 11.36 13.47 -6.84
CA ILE A 117 11.55 12.80 -8.12
C ILE A 117 13.03 13.00 -8.48
N ARG A 118 13.86 12.01 -8.16
CA ARG A 118 15.27 11.99 -8.52
C ARG A 118 15.31 11.56 -9.97
N ILE A 119 15.51 12.53 -10.85
CA ILE A 119 15.86 12.25 -12.25
C ILE A 119 17.35 11.87 -12.20
N PRO A 120 17.73 10.63 -12.56
CA PRO A 120 19.13 10.25 -12.59
C PRO A 120 19.93 11.20 -13.48
N GLU A 121 21.14 11.56 -13.07
CA GLU A 121 22.01 12.41 -13.87
C GLU A 121 22.22 11.79 -15.27
N GLY A 122 22.07 12.61 -16.31
CA GLY A 122 22.13 12.15 -17.71
C GLY A 122 20.80 11.70 -18.32
N CYS A 123 19.72 11.59 -17.55
CA CYS A 123 18.40 11.22 -18.09
C CYS A 123 17.69 12.45 -18.67
N ARG A 124 17.55 12.55 -20.01
CA ARG A 124 16.71 13.58 -20.64
C ARG A 124 15.25 13.19 -20.52
N LEU A 125 14.48 14.04 -19.85
CA LEU A 125 13.03 13.92 -19.83
C LEU A 125 12.47 14.32 -21.19
N SER A 126 11.38 13.68 -21.60
CA SER A 126 10.61 14.19 -22.73
C SER A 126 10.00 15.56 -22.38
N HIS A 127 9.84 16.43 -23.37
CA HIS A 127 9.24 17.76 -23.20
C HIS A 127 7.89 17.70 -22.43
N LYS A 128 7.09 16.66 -22.68
CA LYS A 128 5.81 16.43 -22.00
C LYS A 128 5.98 16.04 -20.52
N ALA A 129 7.02 15.28 -20.19
CA ALA A 129 7.35 14.92 -18.80
C ALA A 129 7.90 16.11 -18.02
N GLU A 130 8.75 16.93 -18.64
CA GLU A 130 9.25 18.17 -18.02
C GLU A 130 8.12 19.15 -17.69
N GLN A 131 7.17 19.32 -18.59
CA GLN A 131 6.05 20.24 -18.39
C GLN A 131 5.12 19.77 -17.26
N ARG A 132 4.92 18.45 -17.13
CA ARG A 132 4.19 17.85 -16.01
C ARG A 132 4.91 18.03 -14.67
N LEU A 133 6.24 17.91 -14.66
CA LEU A 133 7.07 18.14 -13.48
C LEU A 133 7.04 19.61 -13.04
N ARG A 134 7.15 20.55 -13.97
CA ARG A 134 7.03 21.99 -13.69
C ARG A 134 5.67 22.33 -13.09
N ASN A 135 4.58 21.75 -13.60
CA ASN A 135 3.25 21.98 -13.05
C ASN A 135 3.06 21.35 -11.66
N ALA A 136 3.61 20.16 -11.42
CA ALA A 136 3.54 19.50 -10.11
C ALA A 136 4.30 20.25 -9.01
N ARG A 137 5.42 20.93 -9.36
CA ARG A 137 6.21 21.75 -8.42
C ARG A 137 5.55 23.07 -8.02
N LYS A 138 4.58 23.58 -8.79
CA LYS A 138 3.86 24.83 -8.49
C LYS A 138 2.75 24.68 -7.44
N HIS A 139 2.41 23.45 -7.05
CA HIS A 139 1.35 23.13 -6.09
C HIS A 139 1.89 22.44 -4.82
N LEU A 140 3.20 22.55 -4.58
CA LEU A 140 3.88 22.22 -3.33
C LEU A 140 4.24 23.53 -2.64
#